data_AF-A0A9D3WH10-F1
#
_entry.id   AF-A0A9D3WH10-F1
#
_cell.length_a   1.000
_cell.length_b   1.000
_cell.length_c   1.000
_cell.angle_alpha   90.00
_cell.angle_beta   90.00
_cell.angle_gamma   90.00
#
_symmetry.space_group_name_H-M   'P 1'
#
loop_
_entity.id
_entity.type
_entity.pdbx_description
1 polymer ?
#
loop_
_entity_poly.entity_id
_entity_poly.type
_entity_poly.pdbx_seq_one_letter_code
_entity_poly.pdbx_strand_id
1 'polypeptide(L)'
;MDERDTILWNSIISAHVQNGLLGESIRFFHLMRHVHEKINSTTLATLLSVCSSVDNLKWGKGIHSLVIKLGLDSNVCTRNSLLGMYSEGGRLDDAEFIFKEMPERDLISWNSMMTCYVRGGRSLDVLKLLNEMLQMKKAINYVTFMSPLAACSNSVFIAEGKIVHALVILSGLHENLAVGNATITMYAKSGTMVEAKKVFQMLPK
;
A
#
# COMPACT_ATOMS: atom_id res chain seq x y z
N MET A 1 -3.95 16.15 -30.95
CA MET A 1 -3.72 16.82 -29.65
C MET A 1 -3.22 15.74 -28.71
N ASP A 2 -2.05 15.94 -28.09
CA ASP A 2 -1.02 14.89 -27.98
C ASP A 2 -0.87 14.34 -26.56
N GLU A 3 -0.48 13.06 -26.45
CA GLU A 3 -0.16 12.37 -25.19
C GLU A 3 0.88 13.15 -24.36
N ARG A 4 1.74 13.88 -25.06
CA ARG A 4 2.75 14.79 -24.52
C ARG A 4 2.17 15.86 -23.60
N ASP A 5 0.99 16.40 -23.91
CA ASP A 5 0.35 17.44 -23.08
C ASP A 5 -0.12 16.86 -21.74
N THR A 6 -0.65 15.63 -21.75
CA THR A 6 -1.05 14.93 -20.52
C THR A 6 0.16 14.64 -19.62
N ILE A 7 1.29 14.23 -20.21
CA ILE A 7 2.54 13.96 -19.48
C ILE A 7 3.06 15.24 -18.82
N LEU A 8 3.03 16.38 -19.53
CA LEU A 8 3.46 17.67 -18.99
C LEU A 8 2.58 18.11 -17.81
N TRP A 9 1.25 18.02 -17.94
CA TRP A 9 0.33 18.31 -16.84
C TRP A 9 0.58 17.42 -15.62
N ASN A 10 0.72 16.12 -15.84
CA ASN A 10 1.03 15.17 -14.77
C ASN A 10 2.38 15.49 -14.10
N SER A 11 3.36 15.97 -14.86
CA SER A 11 4.67 16.36 -14.32
C SER A 11 4.56 17.59 -13.42
N ILE A 12 3.81 18.63 -13.85
CA ILE A 12 3.56 19.83 -13.05
C ILE A 12 2.80 19.49 -11.77
N ILE A 13 1.72 18.70 -11.88
CA ILE A 13 0.94 18.27 -10.71
C ILE A 13 1.83 17.45 -9.76
N SER A 14 2.60 16.49 -10.27
CA SER A 14 3.51 15.66 -9.46
C SER A 14 4.59 16.48 -8.75
N ALA A 15 5.13 17.51 -9.39
CA ALA A 15 6.13 18.39 -8.78
C ALA A 15 5.56 19.16 -7.57
N HIS A 16 4.32 19.65 -7.67
CA HIS A 16 3.66 20.33 -6.53
C HIS A 16 3.31 19.35 -5.42
N VAL A 17 2.91 18.13 -5.81
CA VAL A 17 2.63 17.02 -4.89
C VAL A 17 3.86 16.65 -4.06
N GLN A 18 5.02 16.48 -4.69
CA GLN A 18 6.28 16.16 -4.00
C GLN A 18 6.73 17.25 -3.02
N ASN A 19 6.30 18.49 -3.23
CA ASN A 19 6.58 19.63 -2.36
C ASN A 19 5.48 19.89 -1.30
N GLY A 20 4.48 19.01 -1.18
CA GLY A 20 3.39 19.14 -0.20
C GLY A 20 2.40 20.27 -0.50
N LEU A 21 2.44 20.85 -1.71
CA LEU A 21 1.62 21.99 -2.12
C LEU A 21 0.27 21.53 -2.68
N LEU A 22 -0.58 20.95 -1.83
CA LEU A 22 -1.88 20.39 -2.25
C LEU A 22 -2.75 21.43 -2.98
N GLY A 23 -2.86 22.64 -2.45
CA GLY A 23 -3.68 23.70 -3.04
C GLY A 23 -3.30 24.01 -4.49
N GLU A 24 -2.00 24.14 -4.76
CA GLU A 24 -1.49 24.36 -6.11
C GLU A 24 -1.69 23.14 -7.01
N SER A 25 -1.49 21.92 -6.50
CA SER A 25 -1.75 20.69 -7.27
C SER A 25 -3.20 20.59 -7.75
N ILE A 26 -4.16 20.95 -6.88
CA ILE A 26 -5.59 20.98 -7.21
C ILE A 26 -5.89 22.12 -8.19
N ARG A 27 -5.27 23.29 -8.03
CA ARG A 27 -5.42 24.42 -8.95
C ARG A 27 -4.95 24.05 -10.36
N PHE A 28 -3.77 23.44 -10.50
CA PHE A 28 -3.27 22.97 -11.79
C PHE A 28 -4.11 21.83 -12.37
N PHE A 29 -4.63 20.93 -11.54
CA PHE A 29 -5.59 19.94 -12.01
C PHE A 29 -6.88 20.58 -12.54
N HIS A 30 -7.41 21.59 -11.86
CA HIS A 30 -8.57 22.34 -12.34
C HIS A 30 -8.28 23.01 -13.69
N LEU A 31 -7.11 23.62 -13.84
CA LEU A 31 -6.68 24.23 -15.10
C LEU A 31 -6.50 23.19 -16.21
N MET A 32 -5.88 22.05 -15.91
CA MET A 32 -5.77 20.92 -16.81
C MET A 32 -7.16 20.54 -17.33
N ARG A 33 -8.15 20.38 -16.47
CA ARG A 33 -9.52 20.00 -16.88
C ARG A 33 -10.22 21.00 -17.79
N HIS A 34 -9.90 22.29 -17.66
CA HIS A 34 -10.48 23.35 -18.52
C HIS A 34 -9.79 23.44 -19.89
N VAL A 35 -8.49 23.18 -19.94
CA VAL A 35 -7.68 23.30 -21.17
C VAL A 35 -7.58 21.96 -21.92
N HIS A 36 -7.71 20.85 -21.20
CA HIS A 36 -7.45 19.50 -21.65
C HIS A 36 -8.37 18.49 -20.94
N GLU A 37 -9.31 17.89 -21.68
CA GLU A 37 -10.35 17.06 -21.08
C GLU A 37 -9.88 15.66 -20.63
N LYS A 38 -8.74 15.17 -21.14
CA LYS A 38 -8.33 13.78 -20.91
C LYS A 38 -7.62 13.62 -19.56
N ILE A 39 -8.37 13.15 -18.58
CA ILE A 39 -7.85 12.66 -17.29
C ILE A 39 -7.58 11.16 -17.43
N ASN A 40 -6.44 10.68 -16.94
CA ASN A 40 -6.13 9.25 -16.89
C ASN A 40 -5.85 8.76 -15.46
N SER A 41 -5.63 7.46 -15.32
CA SER A 41 -5.33 6.80 -14.03
C SER A 41 -4.11 7.40 -13.34
N THR A 42 -3.07 7.79 -14.10
CA THR A 42 -1.85 8.38 -13.57
C THR A 42 -2.09 9.76 -12.95
N THR A 43 -2.86 10.62 -13.63
CA THR A 43 -3.26 11.93 -13.07
C THR A 43 -3.96 11.77 -11.72
N LEU A 44 -4.90 10.82 -11.65
CA LEU A 44 -5.68 10.56 -10.43
C LEU A 44 -4.83 9.95 -9.33
N ALA A 45 -3.92 9.01 -9.66
CA ALA A 45 -2.99 8.42 -8.72
C ALA A 45 -2.11 9.50 -8.05
N THR A 46 -1.57 10.43 -8.85
CA THR A 46 -0.77 11.56 -8.36
C THR A 46 -1.57 12.47 -7.43
N LEU A 47 -2.83 12.76 -7.73
CA LEU A 47 -3.66 13.61 -6.87
C LEU A 47 -4.10 12.90 -5.59
N LEU A 48 -4.39 11.59 -5.67
CA LEU A 48 -4.79 10.81 -4.52
C LEU A 48 -3.66 10.65 -3.49
N SER A 49 -2.40 10.59 -3.94
CA SER A 49 -1.25 10.44 -3.03
C SER A 49 -1.01 11.64 -2.09
N VAL A 50 -1.52 12.83 -2.43
CA VAL A 50 -1.46 14.01 -1.52
C VAL A 50 -2.74 14.26 -0.74
N CYS A 51 -3.80 13.57 -1.11
CA CYS A 51 -5.06 13.57 -0.38
C CYS A 51 -5.10 12.52 0.73
N SER A 52 -3.98 11.82 0.93
CA SER A 52 -3.86 10.68 1.82
C SER A 52 -3.66 11.07 3.29
N SER A 53 -3.39 12.34 3.59
CA SER A 53 -3.40 12.83 4.96
C SER A 53 -4.82 13.05 5.49
N VAL A 54 -5.00 12.91 6.81
CA VAL A 54 -6.30 13.08 7.48
C VAL A 54 -6.94 14.44 7.14
N ASP A 55 -6.15 15.51 7.14
CA ASP A 55 -6.61 16.88 6.84
C ASP A 55 -7.11 17.06 5.40
N ASN A 56 -6.57 16.25 4.48
CA ASN A 56 -6.81 16.36 3.05
C ASN A 56 -7.82 15.32 2.52
N LEU A 57 -8.31 14.43 3.38
CA LEU A 57 -9.24 13.36 3.03
C LEU A 57 -10.52 13.87 2.35
N LYS A 58 -10.98 15.09 2.68
CA LYS A 58 -12.13 15.73 2.02
C LYS A 58 -11.91 15.88 0.50
N TRP A 59 -10.70 16.21 0.08
CA TRP A 59 -10.32 16.32 -1.32
C TRP A 59 -10.22 14.94 -1.96
N GLY A 60 -9.65 13.97 -1.23
CA GLY A 60 -9.59 12.57 -1.65
C GLY A 60 -10.95 11.98 -1.97
N LYS A 61 -11.97 12.24 -1.13
CA LYS A 61 -13.37 11.85 -1.37
C LYS A 61 -13.96 12.50 -2.63
N GLY A 62 -13.61 13.77 -2.88
CA GLY A 62 -14.01 14.47 -4.12
C GLY A 62 -13.40 13.84 -5.36
N ILE A 63 -12.10 13.49 -5.31
CA ILE A 63 -11.40 12.79 -6.39
C ILE A 63 -11.97 11.38 -6.59
N HIS A 64 -12.28 10.65 -5.51
CA HIS A 64 -12.93 9.35 -5.61
C HIS A 64 -14.30 9.44 -6.31
N SER A 65 -15.11 10.44 -5.97
CA SER A 65 -16.39 10.68 -6.68
C SER A 65 -16.17 10.96 -8.17
N LEU A 66 -15.09 11.67 -8.51
CA LEU A 66 -14.71 11.91 -9.91
C LEU A 66 -14.25 10.63 -10.61
N VAL A 67 -13.48 9.77 -9.95
CA VAL A 67 -13.06 8.45 -10.48
C VAL A 67 -14.28 7.65 -10.94
N ILE A 68 -15.31 7.55 -10.08
CA ILE A 68 -16.56 6.84 -10.38
C ILE A 68 -17.28 7.50 -11.56
N LYS A 69 -17.43 8.84 -11.54
CA LYS A 69 -18.12 9.58 -12.60
C LYS A 69 -17.45 9.41 -13.97
N LEU A 70 -16.14 9.23 -14.01
CA LEU A 70 -15.37 9.01 -15.23
C LEU A 70 -15.30 7.53 -15.66
N GLY A 71 -15.89 6.60 -14.89
CA GLY A 71 -15.83 5.17 -15.15
C GLY A 71 -14.42 4.56 -15.00
N LEU A 72 -13.53 5.26 -14.30
CA LEU A 72 -12.14 4.84 -14.09
C LEU A 72 -11.96 3.94 -12.87
N ASP A 73 -13.05 3.65 -12.15
CA ASP A 73 -13.03 2.77 -10.98
C ASP A 73 -12.81 1.30 -11.36
N SER A 74 -13.02 0.88 -12.61
CA SER A 74 -12.67 -0.48 -13.07
C SER A 74 -11.16 -0.73 -13.12
N ASN A 75 -10.33 0.31 -13.12
CA ASN A 75 -8.88 0.21 -13.24
C ASN A 75 -8.23 -0.16 -11.90
N VAL A 76 -7.48 -1.27 -11.87
CA VAL A 76 -6.78 -1.77 -10.66
C VAL A 76 -5.79 -0.74 -10.10
N CYS A 77 -5.05 -0.03 -10.95
CA CYS A 77 -4.11 1.01 -10.51
C CYS A 77 -4.85 2.15 -9.80
N THR A 78 -5.98 2.61 -10.35
CA THR A 78 -6.81 3.64 -9.72
C THR A 78 -7.40 3.17 -8.39
N ARG A 79 -7.88 1.92 -8.30
CA ARG A 79 -8.36 1.36 -7.02
C ARG A 79 -7.24 1.19 -6.00
N ASN A 80 -6.03 0.81 -6.42
CA ASN A 80 -4.86 0.79 -5.54
C ASN A 80 -4.51 2.18 -4.99
N SER A 81 -4.61 3.24 -5.81
CA SER A 81 -4.42 4.61 -5.34
C SER A 81 -5.49 5.05 -4.34
N LEU A 82 -6.76 4.69 -4.57
CA LEU A 82 -7.85 4.95 -3.63
C LEU A 82 -7.65 4.20 -2.31
N LEU A 83 -7.25 2.93 -2.39
CA LEU A 83 -6.93 2.09 -1.24
C LEU A 83 -5.83 2.71 -0.39
N GLY A 84 -4.73 3.15 -1.03
CA GLY A 84 -3.64 3.86 -0.36
C GLY A 84 -4.10 5.15 0.31
N MET A 85 -4.87 5.98 -0.41
CA MET A 85 -5.39 7.26 0.09
C MET A 85 -6.26 7.07 1.34
N TYR A 86 -7.21 6.14 1.33
CA TYR A 86 -8.05 5.86 2.50
C TYR A 86 -7.28 5.23 3.66
N SER A 87 -6.32 4.34 3.36
CA SER A 87 -5.47 3.70 4.36
C SER A 87 -4.59 4.69 5.11
N GLU A 88 -3.93 5.60 4.40
CA GLU A 88 -3.12 6.68 4.99
C GLU A 88 -3.97 7.72 5.72
N GLY A 89 -5.19 7.97 5.23
CA GLY A 89 -6.15 8.88 5.87
C GLY A 89 -6.82 8.30 7.12
N GLY A 90 -6.40 7.13 7.59
CA GLY A 90 -6.94 6.47 8.78
C GLY A 90 -8.36 5.92 8.60
N ARG A 91 -8.85 5.80 7.37
CA ARG A 91 -10.20 5.29 7.07
C ARG A 91 -10.14 3.83 6.65
N LEU A 92 -9.82 2.98 7.62
CA LEU A 92 -9.66 1.55 7.41
C LEU A 92 -10.89 0.90 6.79
N ASP A 93 -12.09 1.25 7.24
CA ASP A 93 -13.34 0.67 6.71
C ASP A 93 -13.58 1.05 5.24
N ASP A 94 -13.27 2.29 4.85
CA ASP A 94 -13.38 2.74 3.46
C ASP A 94 -12.35 2.00 2.58
N ALA A 95 -11.11 1.83 3.09
CA ALA A 95 -10.06 1.06 2.41
C ALA A 95 -10.47 -0.41 2.23
N GLU A 96 -11.00 -1.04 3.27
CA GLU A 96 -11.49 -2.42 3.22
C GLU A 96 -12.66 -2.58 2.25
N PHE A 97 -13.57 -1.61 2.19
CA PHE A 97 -14.65 -1.60 1.21
C PHE A 97 -14.13 -1.57 -0.22
N ILE A 98 -13.21 -0.64 -0.54
CA ILE A 98 -12.59 -0.57 -1.87
C ILE A 98 -11.91 -1.90 -2.22
N PHE A 99 -11.12 -2.46 -1.31
CA PHE A 99 -10.44 -3.73 -1.52
C PHE A 99 -11.42 -4.87 -1.80
N LYS A 100 -12.54 -4.97 -1.08
CA LYS A 100 -13.56 -6.01 -1.28
C LYS A 100 -14.31 -5.88 -2.60
N GLU A 101 -14.55 -4.65 -3.05
CA GLU A 101 -15.23 -4.39 -4.32
C GLU A 101 -14.34 -4.64 -5.55
N MET A 102 -13.02 -4.76 -5.39
CA MET A 102 -12.08 -5.03 -6.50
C MET A 102 -12.35 -6.38 -7.19
N PRO A 103 -12.71 -6.41 -8.48
CA PRO A 103 -12.89 -7.66 -9.22
C PRO A 103 -11.54 -8.36 -9.45
N GLU A 104 -10.49 -7.57 -9.71
CA GLU A 104 -9.11 -8.04 -9.83
C GLU A 104 -8.24 -7.34 -8.80
N ARG A 105 -7.34 -8.11 -8.18
CA ARG A 105 -6.40 -7.65 -7.17
C ARG A 105 -5.00 -8.10 -7.54
N ASP A 106 -4.10 -7.14 -7.71
CA ASP A 106 -2.69 -7.40 -7.96
C ASP A 106 -1.91 -7.45 -6.63
N LEU A 107 -0.62 -7.75 -6.72
CA LEU A 107 0.27 -7.84 -5.56
C LEU A 107 0.28 -6.54 -4.73
N ILE A 108 0.12 -5.39 -5.39
CA ILE A 108 0.06 -4.09 -4.73
C ILE A 108 -1.21 -4.00 -3.89
N SER A 109 -2.38 -4.39 -4.43
CA SER A 109 -3.64 -4.40 -3.70
C SER A 109 -3.55 -5.18 -2.38
N TRP A 110 -3.03 -6.41 -2.44
CA TRP A 110 -2.90 -7.28 -1.26
C TRP A 110 -1.93 -6.70 -0.22
N ASN A 111 -0.75 -6.24 -0.67
CA ASN A 111 0.26 -5.68 0.22
C ASN A 111 -0.21 -4.37 0.87
N SER A 112 -0.92 -3.51 0.11
CA SER A 112 -1.50 -2.27 0.61
C SER A 112 -2.59 -2.53 1.67
N MET A 113 -3.44 -3.53 1.46
CA MET A 113 -4.49 -3.87 2.44
C MET A 113 -3.90 -4.48 3.72
N MET A 114 -2.90 -5.37 3.61
CA MET A 114 -2.17 -5.87 4.79
C MET A 114 -1.51 -4.72 5.57
N THR A 115 -0.89 -3.76 4.87
CA THR A 115 -0.31 -2.57 5.50
C THR A 115 -1.36 -1.72 6.21
N CYS A 116 -2.56 -1.59 5.62
CA CYS A 116 -3.69 -0.92 6.23
C CYS A 116 -4.10 -1.58 7.56
N TYR A 117 -4.24 -2.91 7.56
CA TYR A 117 -4.56 -3.66 8.79
C TYR A 117 -3.48 -3.56 9.86
N VAL A 118 -2.19 -3.56 9.50
CA VAL A 118 -1.10 -3.32 10.46
C VAL A 118 -1.26 -1.96 11.14
N ARG A 119 -1.52 -0.90 10.37
CA ARG A 119 -1.72 0.46 10.91
C ARG A 119 -2.94 0.55 11.82
N GLY A 120 -3.99 -0.20 11.51
CA GLY A 120 -5.18 -0.33 12.34
C GLY A 120 -5.05 -1.29 13.53
N GLY A 121 -3.87 -1.90 13.76
CA GLY A 121 -3.66 -2.86 14.85
C GLY A 121 -4.39 -4.20 14.67
N ARG A 122 -4.89 -4.51 13.45
CA ARG A 122 -5.67 -5.71 13.13
C ARG A 122 -4.75 -6.88 12.72
N SER A 123 -3.83 -7.27 13.61
CA SER A 123 -2.81 -8.30 13.31
C SER A 123 -3.39 -9.64 12.81
N LEU A 124 -4.49 -10.10 13.39
CA LEU A 124 -5.16 -11.33 12.95
C LEU A 124 -5.66 -11.23 11.51
N ASP A 125 -6.17 -10.07 11.10
CA ASP A 125 -6.69 -9.90 9.74
C ASP A 125 -5.57 -9.79 8.71
N VAL A 126 -4.38 -9.28 9.09
CA VAL A 126 -3.17 -9.38 8.27
C VAL A 126 -2.82 -10.85 7.98
N LEU A 127 -2.84 -11.70 9.00
CA LEU A 127 -2.49 -13.11 8.87
C LEU A 127 -3.54 -13.91 8.08
N LYS A 128 -4.83 -13.62 8.30
CA LYS A 128 -5.91 -14.19 7.47
C LYS A 128 -5.74 -13.81 6.00
N LEU A 129 -5.44 -12.54 5.72
CA LEU A 129 -5.27 -12.04 4.37
C LEU A 129 -4.03 -12.63 3.68
N LEU A 130 -2.92 -12.81 4.42
CA LEU A 130 -1.76 -13.56 3.93
C LEU A 130 -2.13 -15.00 3.57
N ASN A 131 -2.85 -15.69 4.46
CA ASN A 131 -3.26 -17.07 4.22
C ASN A 131 -4.17 -17.18 2.99
N GLU A 132 -5.16 -16.31 2.84
CA GLU A 132 -6.02 -16.24 1.65
C GLU A 132 -5.19 -16.07 0.37
N MET A 133 -4.27 -15.11 0.36
CA MET A 133 -3.38 -14.84 -0.77
C MET A 133 -2.53 -16.08 -1.15
N LEU A 134 -2.02 -16.81 -0.16
CA LEU A 134 -1.25 -18.05 -0.37
C LEU A 134 -2.12 -19.20 -0.89
N GLN A 135 -3.33 -19.38 -0.36
CA GLN A 135 -4.28 -20.41 -0.84
C GLN A 135 -4.70 -20.16 -2.29
N MET A 136 -4.84 -18.89 -2.68
CA MET A 136 -5.09 -18.50 -4.06
C MET A 136 -3.86 -18.65 -4.98
N LYS A 137 -2.72 -19.11 -4.46
CA LYS A 137 -1.44 -19.27 -5.18
C LYS A 137 -1.03 -17.98 -5.91
N LYS A 138 -1.31 -16.82 -5.32
CA LYS A 138 -0.88 -15.54 -5.88
C LYS A 138 0.64 -15.43 -5.81
N ALA A 139 1.23 -14.70 -6.76
CA ALA A 139 2.65 -14.39 -6.72
C ALA A 139 2.94 -13.60 -5.44
N ILE A 140 4.01 -13.97 -4.73
CA ILE A 140 4.50 -13.31 -3.52
C ILE A 140 5.89 -12.77 -3.77
N ASN A 141 6.28 -11.73 -3.02
CA ASN A 141 7.65 -11.24 -3.00
C ASN A 141 8.06 -10.85 -1.58
N TYR A 142 9.25 -10.28 -1.44
CA TYR A 142 9.76 -9.85 -0.15
C TYR A 142 8.84 -8.82 0.54
N VAL A 143 8.15 -7.96 -0.22
CA VAL A 143 7.21 -6.95 0.33
C VAL A 143 5.99 -7.62 0.99
N THR A 144 5.54 -8.76 0.47
CA THR A 144 4.40 -9.51 1.01
C THR A 144 4.58 -9.89 2.48
N PHE A 145 5.81 -10.18 2.90
CA PHE A 145 6.10 -10.61 4.27
C PHE A 145 6.35 -9.46 5.25
N MET A 146 6.54 -8.23 4.77
CA MET A 146 6.84 -7.07 5.62
C MET A 146 5.71 -6.79 6.62
N SER A 147 4.46 -6.76 6.13
CA SER A 147 3.28 -6.49 6.97
C SER A 147 2.96 -7.64 7.95
N PRO A 148 2.95 -8.91 7.53
CA PRO A 148 2.79 -10.04 8.45
C PRO A 148 3.86 -10.09 9.56
N LEU A 149 5.14 -9.84 9.24
CA LEU A 149 6.21 -9.80 10.25
C LEU A 149 6.01 -8.63 11.22
N ALA A 150 5.62 -7.46 10.73
CA ALA A 150 5.30 -6.31 11.57
C ALA A 150 4.10 -6.61 12.50
N ALA A 151 3.04 -7.23 11.98
CA ALA A 151 1.86 -7.63 12.74
C ALA A 151 2.18 -8.62 13.88
N CYS A 152 3.22 -9.45 13.68
CA CYS A 152 3.68 -10.45 14.66
C CYS A 152 4.79 -9.93 15.59
N SER A 153 5.11 -8.62 15.57
CA SER A 153 6.17 -8.06 16.42
C SER A 153 5.78 -7.93 17.91
N ASN A 154 4.53 -8.24 18.26
CA ASN A 154 4.06 -8.32 19.65
C ASN A 154 4.25 -9.75 20.16
N SER A 155 4.67 -9.90 21.43
CA SER A 155 4.87 -11.19 22.09
C SER A 155 3.65 -12.12 22.05
N VAL A 156 2.43 -11.57 21.96
CA VAL A 156 1.19 -12.35 21.80
C VAL A 156 1.19 -13.19 20.52
N PHE A 157 1.80 -12.69 19.43
CA PHE A 157 1.78 -13.30 18.10
C PHE A 157 3.10 -13.99 17.73
N ILE A 158 3.93 -14.35 18.71
CA ILE A 158 5.24 -14.96 18.45
C ILE A 158 5.13 -16.32 17.75
N ALA A 159 4.08 -17.10 18.02
CA ALA A 159 3.86 -18.39 17.37
C ALA A 159 3.58 -18.19 15.87
N GLU A 160 2.71 -17.25 15.54
CA GLU A 160 2.40 -16.86 14.17
C GLU A 160 3.61 -16.22 13.48
N GLY A 161 4.39 -15.40 14.19
CA GLY A 161 5.63 -14.81 13.68
C GLY A 161 6.65 -15.87 13.26
N LYS A 162 6.76 -16.98 14.00
CA LYS A 162 7.59 -18.12 13.61
C LYS A 162 7.07 -18.83 12.35
N ILE A 163 5.76 -18.95 12.21
CA ILE A 163 5.13 -19.51 10.99
C ILE A 163 5.43 -18.60 9.79
N VAL A 164 5.26 -17.28 9.94
CA VAL A 164 5.60 -16.31 8.89
C VAL A 164 7.09 -16.38 8.52
N HIS A 165 7.99 -16.49 9.50
CA HIS A 165 9.42 -16.68 9.24
C HIS A 165 9.72 -17.98 8.49
N ALA A 166 9.06 -19.10 8.84
CA ALA A 166 9.19 -20.35 8.09
C ALA A 166 8.72 -20.19 6.64
N LEU A 167 7.61 -19.48 6.40
CA LEU A 167 7.13 -19.17 5.05
C LEU A 167 8.12 -18.32 4.25
N VAL A 168 8.81 -17.35 4.88
CA VAL A 168 9.90 -16.58 4.25
C VAL A 168 11.01 -17.51 3.76
N ILE A 169 11.44 -18.46 4.60
CA ILE A 169 12.49 -19.43 4.25
C ILE A 169 12.03 -20.32 3.09
N LEU A 170 10.82 -20.89 3.18
CA LEU A 170 10.24 -21.75 2.16
C LEU A 170 10.04 -21.03 0.82
N SER A 171 9.83 -19.72 0.85
CA SER A 171 9.72 -18.88 -0.35
C SER A 171 11.08 -18.49 -0.94
N GLY A 172 12.20 -18.93 -0.34
CA GLY A 172 13.55 -18.57 -0.79
C GLY A 172 13.94 -17.12 -0.51
N LEU A 173 13.25 -16.43 0.42
CA LEU A 173 13.43 -15.00 0.66
C LEU A 173 14.30 -14.69 1.91
N HIS A 174 14.88 -15.71 2.53
CA HIS A 174 15.62 -15.58 3.80
C HIS A 174 16.94 -14.78 3.67
N GLU A 175 17.55 -14.75 2.50
CA GLU A 175 18.74 -13.92 2.23
C GLU A 175 18.39 -12.46 1.85
N ASN A 176 17.11 -12.15 1.63
CA ASN A 176 16.68 -10.80 1.31
C ASN A 176 16.84 -9.90 2.53
N LEU A 177 17.73 -8.90 2.45
CA LEU A 177 18.04 -8.00 3.56
C LEU A 177 16.82 -7.27 4.14
N ALA A 178 15.85 -6.88 3.30
CA ALA A 178 14.66 -6.16 3.78
C ALA A 178 13.80 -7.07 4.66
N VAL A 179 13.52 -8.30 4.21
CA VAL A 179 12.74 -9.28 4.99
C VAL A 179 13.53 -9.81 6.17
N GLY A 180 14.84 -9.98 6.03
CA GLY A 180 15.76 -10.33 7.11
C GLY A 180 15.68 -9.34 8.26
N ASN A 181 15.83 -8.05 7.97
CA ASN A 181 15.73 -6.97 8.96
C ASN A 181 14.33 -6.90 9.61
N ALA A 182 13.26 -7.12 8.83
CA ALA A 182 11.91 -7.21 9.37
C ALA A 182 11.74 -8.41 10.32
N THR A 183 12.33 -9.56 9.99
CA THR A 183 12.30 -10.77 10.81
C THR A 183 13.08 -10.58 12.12
N ILE A 184 14.25 -9.96 12.06
CA ILE A 184 15.04 -9.59 13.25
C ILE A 184 14.21 -8.66 14.15
N THR A 185 13.60 -7.63 13.56
CA THR A 185 12.74 -6.68 14.28
C THR A 185 11.56 -7.38 14.96
N MET A 186 10.92 -8.31 14.27
CA MET A 186 9.80 -9.11 14.79
C MET A 186 10.22 -9.90 16.03
N TYR A 187 11.31 -10.66 15.95
CA TYR A 187 11.79 -11.44 17.10
C TYR A 187 12.30 -10.56 18.25
N ALA A 188 13.00 -9.46 17.94
CA ALA A 188 13.50 -8.55 18.96
C ALA A 188 12.37 -7.90 19.75
N LYS A 189 11.34 -7.39 19.06
CA LYS A 189 10.16 -6.76 19.70
C LYS A 189 9.26 -7.76 20.44
N SER A 190 9.25 -9.01 19.98
CA SER A 190 8.52 -10.10 20.65
C SER A 190 9.26 -10.69 21.86
N GLY A 191 10.47 -10.21 22.17
CA GLY A 191 11.26 -10.62 23.33
C GLY A 191 12.17 -11.85 23.12
N THR A 192 12.25 -12.40 21.91
CA THR A 192 13.06 -13.58 21.61
C THR A 192 14.41 -13.20 20.96
N MET A 193 15.26 -12.51 21.71
CA MET A 193 16.53 -11.96 21.20
C MET A 193 17.49 -13.02 20.64
N VAL A 194 17.45 -14.25 21.15
CA VAL A 194 18.26 -15.37 20.65
C VAL A 194 17.94 -15.67 19.19
N GLU A 195 16.66 -15.69 18.82
CA GLU A 195 16.24 -15.93 17.43
C GLU A 195 16.58 -14.74 16.54
N ALA A 196 16.41 -13.51 17.03
CA ALA A 196 16.81 -12.30 16.32
C ALA A 196 18.31 -12.33 15.96
N LYS A 197 19.17 -12.74 16.90
CA LYS A 197 20.61 -12.88 16.69
C LYS A 197 20.94 -13.97 15.65
N LYS A 198 20.26 -15.11 15.68
CA LYS A 198 20.46 -16.18 14.68
C LYS A 198 20.14 -15.69 13.27
N VAL A 199 19.00 -15.02 13.10
CA VAL A 199 18.61 -14.46 11.79
C VAL A 199 19.65 -13.45 11.31
N PHE A 200 20.11 -12.54 12.18
CA PHE A 200 21.18 -11.58 11.84
C PHE A 200 22.46 -12.26 11.36
N GLN A 201 22.87 -13.36 12.00
CA GLN A 201 24.07 -14.12 11.62
C GLN A 201 23.93 -14.86 10.28
N MET A 202 22.70 -15.13 9.83
CA MET A 202 22.43 -15.82 8.57
C MET A 202 22.30 -14.87 7.37
N LEU A 203 22.21 -13.55 7.60
CA LEU A 203 22.12 -12.59 6.49
C LEU A 203 23.45 -12.47 5.74
N PRO A 204 23.40 -12.25 4.41
CA PRO A 204 24.60 -12.01 3.63
C PRO A 204 25.32 -10.73 4.11
N LYS A 205 26.65 -10.77 4.04
CA LYS A 205 27.53 -9.66 4.43
C LYS A 205 27.54 -8.54 3.41
#